data_AF-A0A4R8SZT2-F1
#
_entry.id   AF-A0A4R8SZT2-F1
#
_cell.length_a   1.000
_cell.length_b   1.000
_cell.length_c   1.000
_cell.angle_alpha   90.00
_cell.angle_beta   90.00
_cell.angle_gamma   90.00
#
_symmetry.space_group_name_H-M   'P 1'
#
loop_
_entity.id
_entity.type
_entity.pdbx_description
1 polymer ?
#
loop_
_entity_poly.entity_id
_entity_poly.type
_entity_poly.pdbx_seq_one_letter_code
_entity_poly.pdbx_strand_id
1 'polypeptide(L)'
;MASSDKLTRQAKELRDTQGISLSEAKRQIVSGGDGYPWQLLGIDDIKTYDPEPRWRASTGKGRLPVVVGCSVQGAPVVLDLSERPFGGNGPHWLINTVPGNDAAGLLQFVAADLAVRYDPSRLQMAVFDGTGALRALSGLPHIAVDSVDLTAEQWRTWLDNTVKVRGAHLNRFGVTADWVAYRRLAPALQLLPELVVFIVPGANDDIDAQLIGDVLTNGHGAGVHVILCSPEWHSRPDGFRATLNMFTPQTPEQAAEFFDQLHREAPDAIFVGAERDLPGTPVGSGVLHVRNRSNGGNIDYDDYVAHNLRANPTPSLTELARRLRKVKAG
;
A
#
# COMPACT_ATOMS: atom_id res chain seq x y z
N MET A 1 -9.85 18.70 -16.80
CA MET A 1 -10.46 20.02 -16.47
C MET A 1 -11.79 19.92 -15.70
N ALA A 2 -12.61 18.88 -15.87
CA ALA A 2 -13.93 18.74 -15.22
C ALA A 2 -13.93 18.59 -13.67
N SER A 3 -12.82 18.15 -13.05
CA SER A 3 -12.74 17.95 -11.59
C SER A 3 -12.59 19.27 -10.79
N SER A 4 -11.96 20.28 -11.39
CA SER A 4 -11.72 21.61 -10.76
C SER A 4 -13.01 22.42 -10.60
N ASP A 5 -13.97 22.23 -11.50
CA ASP A 5 -15.25 22.97 -11.50
C ASP A 5 -16.20 22.46 -10.41
N LYS A 6 -16.18 21.16 -10.10
CA LYS A 6 -17.04 20.56 -9.07
C LYS A 6 -16.64 21.03 -7.67
N LEU A 7 -15.34 21.01 -7.36
CA LEU A 7 -14.79 21.50 -6.08
C LEU A 7 -15.05 23.00 -5.88
N THR A 8 -14.91 23.78 -6.95
CA THR A 8 -15.16 25.22 -6.90
C THR A 8 -16.63 25.55 -6.71
N ARG A 9 -17.55 24.72 -7.24
CA ARG A 9 -18.99 24.88 -7.03
C ARG A 9 -19.39 24.57 -5.60
N GLN A 10 -18.94 23.44 -5.05
CA GLN A 10 -19.20 23.05 -3.66
C GLN A 10 -18.66 24.08 -2.67
N ALA A 11 -17.47 24.64 -2.94
CA ALA A 11 -16.89 25.69 -2.08
C ALA A 11 -17.67 27.00 -2.10
N LYS A 12 -18.32 27.33 -3.21
CA LYS A 12 -19.22 28.49 -3.29
C LYS A 12 -20.51 28.24 -2.52
N GLU A 13 -21.10 27.05 -2.66
CA GLU A 13 -22.31 26.64 -1.93
C GLU A 13 -22.08 26.65 -0.40
N LEU A 14 -20.97 26.09 0.09
CA LEU A 14 -20.63 26.09 1.52
C LEU A 14 -20.36 27.50 2.08
N ARG A 15 -19.66 28.34 1.30
CA ARG A 15 -19.43 29.75 1.60
C ARG A 15 -20.75 30.49 1.77
N ASP A 16 -21.68 30.30 0.84
CA ASP A 16 -22.96 31.02 0.81
C ASP A 16 -23.91 30.54 1.92
N THR A 17 -23.83 29.26 2.27
CA THR A 17 -24.66 28.66 3.33
C THR A 17 -24.18 29.01 4.74
N GLN A 18 -22.85 29.09 4.96
CA GLN A 18 -22.27 29.27 6.29
C GLN A 18 -21.68 30.66 6.55
N GLY A 19 -21.68 31.56 5.55
CA GLY A 19 -21.17 32.92 5.68
C GLY A 19 -19.66 33.02 5.90
N ILE A 20 -18.92 31.95 5.63
CA ILE A 20 -17.46 31.87 5.78
C ILE A 20 -16.74 32.36 4.51
N SER A 21 -15.42 32.60 4.56
CA SER A 21 -14.67 33.01 3.37
C SER A 21 -14.56 31.87 2.34
N LEU A 22 -14.42 32.18 1.05
CA LEU A 22 -14.24 31.15 0.00
C LEU A 22 -12.98 30.29 0.27
N SER A 23 -11.95 30.89 0.87
CA SER A 23 -10.73 30.21 1.30
C SER A 23 -10.99 29.24 2.45
N GLU A 24 -11.82 29.64 3.42
CA GLU A 24 -12.31 28.81 4.53
C GLU A 24 -13.15 27.64 4.02
N ALA A 25 -14.10 27.90 3.12
CA ALA A 25 -14.98 26.91 2.52
C ALA A 25 -14.22 25.88 1.68
N LYS A 26 -13.22 26.33 0.89
CA LYS A 26 -12.30 25.42 0.19
C LYS A 26 -11.52 24.56 1.18
N ARG A 27 -11.00 25.14 2.26
CA ARG A 27 -10.32 24.38 3.33
C ARG A 27 -11.26 23.36 3.96
N GLN A 28 -12.48 23.74 4.30
CA GLN A 28 -13.48 22.86 4.92
C GLN A 28 -13.96 21.74 4.00
N ILE A 29 -14.03 21.95 2.69
CA ILE A 29 -14.36 20.87 1.75
C ILE A 29 -13.17 19.92 1.57
N VAL A 30 -11.95 20.47 1.56
CA VAL A 30 -10.72 19.68 1.55
C VAL A 30 -10.51 18.95 2.89
N SER A 31 -11.01 19.50 4.00
CA SER A 31 -10.85 18.95 5.36
C SER A 31 -12.10 18.27 5.93
N GLY A 32 -13.22 18.25 5.20
CA GLY A 32 -14.55 17.89 5.71
C GLY A 32 -15.32 16.90 4.83
N GLY A 33 -14.65 16.23 3.90
CA GLY A 33 -15.10 14.90 3.48
C GLY A 33 -14.62 13.90 4.52
N ASP A 34 -15.48 12.98 4.97
CA ASP A 34 -15.27 11.96 6.00
C ASP A 34 -13.93 11.20 5.88
N GLY A 35 -12.84 11.85 6.31
CA GLY A 35 -11.50 11.35 6.26
C GLY A 35 -11.25 10.48 7.47
N TYR A 36 -11.00 9.17 7.31
CA TYR A 36 -10.51 8.45 8.47
C TYR A 36 -9.14 9.01 8.89
N PRO A 37 -8.98 9.35 10.16
CA PRO A 37 -7.97 10.28 10.65
C PRO A 37 -6.62 9.61 10.81
N TRP A 38 -5.60 10.45 10.89
CA TRP A 38 -4.27 10.19 11.43
C TRP A 38 -4.20 9.07 12.51
N GLN A 39 -5.24 8.85 13.30
CA GLN A 39 -5.38 7.79 14.31
C GLN A 39 -5.19 6.36 13.78
N LEU A 40 -5.59 6.02 12.55
CA LEU A 40 -5.30 4.69 11.97
C LEU A 40 -3.81 4.49 11.71
N LEU A 41 -3.12 5.59 11.41
CA LEU A 41 -1.67 5.63 11.36
C LEU A 41 -1.07 5.76 12.78
N GLY A 42 -1.87 5.74 13.85
CA GLY A 42 -1.42 5.95 15.24
C GLY A 42 -0.94 7.37 15.50
N ILE A 43 -1.51 8.37 14.83
CA ILE A 43 -1.15 9.79 14.93
C ILE A 43 -2.36 10.56 15.49
N ASP A 44 -2.20 11.20 16.63
CA ASP A 44 -3.27 12.01 17.23
C ASP A 44 -3.38 13.40 16.60
N ASP A 45 -2.25 14.10 16.48
CA ASP A 45 -2.14 15.39 15.79
C ASP A 45 -0.87 15.43 14.93
N ILE A 46 -1.05 15.56 13.62
CA ILE A 46 0.05 15.63 12.65
C ILE A 46 0.98 16.83 12.89
N LYS A 47 0.47 17.93 13.43
CA LYS A 47 1.27 19.15 13.66
C LYS A 47 2.36 18.91 14.72
N THR A 48 2.07 18.08 15.71
CA THR A 48 2.96 17.75 16.83
C THR A 48 3.60 16.37 16.71
N TYR A 49 3.15 15.53 15.79
CA TYR A 49 3.59 14.15 15.63
C TYR A 49 5.11 13.99 15.51
N ASP A 50 5.73 13.25 16.42
CA ASP A 50 7.14 12.87 16.31
C ASP A 50 7.26 11.40 15.86
N PRO A 51 7.82 11.11 14.67
CA PRO A 51 8.02 9.74 14.20
C PRO A 51 9.20 9.03 14.87
N GLU A 52 10.17 9.75 15.46
CA GLU A 52 11.41 9.12 15.95
C GLU A 52 11.19 8.03 17.01
N PRO A 53 10.30 8.18 18.01
CA PRO A 53 10.05 7.11 18.98
C PRO A 53 9.59 5.82 18.29
N ARG A 54 8.75 5.94 17.26
CA ARG A 54 8.26 4.80 16.49
C ARG A 54 9.32 4.22 15.56
N TRP A 55 10.13 5.06 14.92
CA TRP A 55 11.26 4.64 14.09
C TRP A 55 12.32 3.88 14.89
N ARG A 56 12.61 4.32 16.13
CA ARG A 56 13.49 3.61 17.06
C ARG A 56 12.88 2.29 17.55
N ALA A 57 11.56 2.27 17.79
CA ALA A 57 10.86 1.10 18.29
C ALA A 57 10.61 0.02 17.24
N SER A 58 10.57 0.38 15.95
CA SER A 58 10.30 -0.51 14.80
C SER A 58 10.99 -1.87 14.95
N THR A 59 10.18 -2.85 15.37
CA THR A 59 10.55 -4.15 15.94
C THR A 59 10.82 -5.22 14.89
N GLY A 60 11.81 -6.08 15.18
CA GLY A 60 12.03 -7.35 14.47
C GLY A 60 12.97 -7.22 13.27
N LYS A 61 14.16 -7.81 13.37
CA LYS A 61 15.08 -7.96 12.23
C LYS A 61 14.37 -8.83 11.18
N GLY A 62 13.90 -8.19 10.10
CA GLY A 62 13.28 -8.88 8.96
C GLY A 62 11.76 -8.97 8.96
N ARG A 63 11.04 -8.23 9.82
CA ARG A 63 9.57 -8.08 9.76
C ARG A 63 9.16 -6.73 9.18
N LEU A 64 8.11 -6.69 8.35
CA LEU A 64 7.62 -5.48 7.70
C LEU A 64 6.07 -5.39 7.71
N PRO A 65 5.43 -5.35 8.90
CA PRO A 65 4.00 -5.14 9.04
C PRO A 65 3.58 -3.74 8.58
N VAL A 66 2.43 -3.68 7.92
CA VAL A 66 1.76 -2.49 7.40
C VAL A 66 0.24 -2.65 7.55
N VAL A 67 -0.42 -1.57 7.95
CA VAL A 67 -1.88 -1.52 7.99
C VAL A 67 -2.38 -1.31 6.56
N VAL A 68 -3.34 -2.13 6.15
CA VAL A 68 -3.96 -2.05 4.82
C VAL A 68 -5.42 -1.60 4.87
N GLY A 69 -5.93 -1.32 6.06
CA GLY A 69 -7.28 -0.85 6.28
C GLY A 69 -7.73 -1.15 7.70
N CYS A 70 -9.05 -1.15 7.90
CA CYS A 70 -9.68 -1.59 9.14
C CYS A 70 -10.83 -2.53 8.85
N SER A 71 -11.14 -3.39 9.81
CA SER A 71 -12.37 -4.18 9.83
C SER A 71 -13.58 -3.27 10.06
N VAL A 72 -14.80 -3.81 9.92
CA VAL A 72 -16.03 -3.04 10.18
C VAL A 72 -16.19 -2.64 11.65
N GLN A 73 -15.49 -3.33 12.56
CA GLN A 73 -15.42 -2.95 13.97
C GLN A 73 -14.36 -1.86 14.23
N GLY A 74 -13.72 -1.34 13.18
CA GLY A 74 -12.67 -0.32 13.28
C GLY A 74 -11.30 -0.87 13.70
N ALA A 75 -11.14 -2.19 13.83
CA ALA A 75 -9.85 -2.79 14.18
C ALA A 75 -8.90 -2.75 12.98
N PRO A 76 -7.63 -2.33 13.14
CA PRO A 76 -6.66 -2.32 12.04
C PRO A 76 -6.44 -3.72 11.45
N VAL A 77 -6.48 -3.83 10.12
CA VAL A 77 -6.05 -5.04 9.41
C VAL A 77 -4.61 -4.86 9.00
N VAL A 78 -3.75 -5.75 9.50
CA VAL A 78 -2.30 -5.71 9.27
C VAL A 78 -1.91 -6.83 8.34
N LEU A 79 -1.16 -6.48 7.30
CA LEU A 79 -0.43 -7.41 6.48
C LEU A 79 1.07 -7.18 6.65
N ASP A 80 1.88 -8.21 6.45
CA ASP A 80 3.32 -8.15 6.65
C ASP A 80 4.04 -8.56 5.36
N LEU A 81 4.83 -7.64 4.81
CA LEU A 81 5.59 -7.82 3.57
C LEU A 81 6.79 -8.75 3.75
N SER A 82 7.03 -9.27 4.95
CA SER A 82 8.10 -10.24 5.17
C SER A 82 7.74 -11.63 4.67
N GLU A 83 8.76 -12.48 4.54
CA GLU A 83 8.56 -13.85 4.14
C GLU A 83 7.82 -14.66 5.22
N ARG A 84 7.09 -15.67 4.77
CA ARG A 84 6.27 -16.54 5.62
C ARG A 84 7.04 -17.29 6.71
N PRO A 85 8.28 -17.79 6.48
CA PRO A 85 9.06 -18.39 7.56
C PRO A 85 9.29 -17.44 8.75
N PHE A 86 9.12 -16.13 8.54
CA PHE A 86 9.22 -15.09 9.58
C PHE A 86 7.85 -14.57 10.04
N GLY A 87 6.76 -15.26 9.69
CA GLY A 87 5.39 -14.91 10.06
C GLY A 87 4.74 -13.84 9.17
N GLY A 88 5.34 -13.52 8.01
CA GLY A 88 4.79 -12.55 7.07
C GLY A 88 3.82 -13.15 6.03
N ASN A 89 3.11 -12.28 5.31
CA ASN A 89 2.19 -12.64 4.22
C ASN A 89 2.91 -12.79 2.87
N GLY A 90 4.20 -12.44 2.83
CA GLY A 90 5.11 -12.61 1.70
C GLY A 90 5.48 -11.28 1.04
N PRO A 91 6.62 -11.27 0.32
CA PRO A 91 7.29 -10.05 -0.16
C PRO A 91 6.64 -9.37 -1.36
N HIS A 92 5.75 -10.06 -2.05
CA HIS A 92 5.12 -9.54 -3.27
C HIS A 92 3.61 -9.73 -3.19
N TRP A 93 2.88 -8.62 -3.31
CA TRP A 93 1.43 -8.53 -3.26
C TRP A 93 0.87 -8.10 -4.62
N LEU A 94 -0.19 -8.78 -5.03
CA LEU A 94 -1.01 -8.40 -6.18
C LEU A 94 -2.32 -7.82 -5.67
N ILE A 95 -2.66 -6.61 -6.09
CA ILE A 95 -3.92 -5.91 -5.82
C ILE A 95 -4.72 -5.91 -7.12
N ASN A 96 -5.73 -6.78 -7.20
CA ASN A 96 -6.62 -6.83 -8.35
C ASN A 96 -7.75 -5.82 -8.15
N THR A 97 -8.06 -5.03 -9.16
CA THR A 97 -9.09 -3.99 -9.07
C THR A 97 -10.06 -4.06 -10.23
N VAL A 98 -11.31 -3.67 -10.05
CA VAL A 98 -12.21 -3.46 -11.20
C VAL A 98 -12.03 -2.03 -11.72
N PRO A 99 -12.10 -1.75 -13.03
CA PRO A 99 -12.07 -0.39 -13.56
C PRO A 99 -13.04 0.54 -12.83
N GLY A 100 -12.56 1.71 -12.39
CA GLY A 100 -13.33 2.68 -11.60
C GLY A 100 -13.11 2.60 -10.08
N ASN A 101 -12.35 1.60 -9.59
CA ASN A 101 -12.04 1.47 -8.18
C ASN A 101 -10.85 2.33 -7.71
N ASP A 102 -10.92 2.87 -6.48
CA ASP A 102 -9.87 3.73 -5.89
C ASP A 102 -8.74 2.91 -5.24
N ALA A 103 -8.00 2.17 -6.06
CA ALA A 103 -6.83 1.43 -5.60
C ALA A 103 -5.68 2.36 -5.18
N ALA A 104 -5.61 3.53 -5.79
CA ALA A 104 -4.64 4.56 -5.46
C ALA A 104 -4.80 5.01 -4.00
N GLY A 105 -6.03 5.18 -3.51
CA GLY A 105 -6.31 5.48 -2.11
C GLY A 105 -5.72 4.45 -1.15
N LEU A 106 -5.83 3.14 -1.43
CA LEU A 106 -5.18 2.12 -0.60
C LEU A 106 -3.65 2.23 -0.66
N LEU A 107 -3.08 2.32 -1.86
CA LEU A 107 -1.63 2.38 -2.01
C LEU A 107 -1.02 3.60 -1.33
N GLN A 108 -1.71 4.74 -1.43
CA GLN A 108 -1.34 5.96 -0.72
C GLN A 108 -1.37 5.76 0.80
N PHE A 109 -2.38 5.05 1.33
CA PHE A 109 -2.50 4.76 2.75
C PHE A 109 -1.38 3.81 3.23
N VAL A 110 -1.14 2.74 2.48
CA VAL A 110 -0.06 1.78 2.74
C VAL A 110 1.29 2.50 2.77
N ALA A 111 1.57 3.36 1.78
CA ALA A 111 2.78 4.16 1.73
C ALA A 111 2.90 5.13 2.93
N ALA A 112 1.79 5.76 3.34
CA ALA A 112 1.76 6.61 4.53
C ALA A 112 2.08 5.82 5.81
N ASP A 113 1.48 4.65 6.00
CA ASP A 113 1.71 3.79 7.17
C ASP A 113 3.16 3.29 7.23
N LEU A 114 3.74 2.89 6.10
CA LEU A 114 5.17 2.57 6.00
C LEU A 114 6.04 3.77 6.41
N ALA A 115 5.76 4.96 5.88
CA ALA A 115 6.54 6.16 6.17
C ALA A 115 6.49 6.57 7.66
N VAL A 116 5.35 6.35 8.29
CA VAL A 116 5.12 6.60 9.72
C VAL A 116 5.82 5.56 10.60
N ARG A 117 5.91 4.30 10.16
CA ARG A 117 6.51 3.19 10.93
C ARG A 117 8.02 3.08 10.84
N TYR A 118 8.59 3.40 9.67
CA TYR A 118 9.98 3.08 9.37
C TYR A 118 10.76 4.34 9.03
N ASP A 119 11.98 4.45 9.55
CA ASP A 119 12.90 5.52 9.18
C ASP A 119 13.28 5.42 7.69
N PRO A 120 13.46 6.54 6.95
CA PRO A 120 13.92 6.50 5.56
C PRO A 120 15.25 5.74 5.36
N SER A 121 16.17 5.75 6.32
CA SER A 121 17.41 4.97 6.27
C SER A 121 17.18 3.47 6.49
N ARG A 122 16.01 3.09 6.99
CA ARG A 122 15.57 1.70 7.16
C ARG A 122 14.76 1.22 5.97
N LEU A 123 13.87 2.06 5.43
CA LEU A 123 12.96 1.72 4.33
C LEU A 123 12.87 2.87 3.33
N GLN A 124 12.97 2.51 2.06
CA GLN A 124 12.73 3.38 0.92
C GLN A 124 11.58 2.81 0.08
N MET A 125 10.96 3.68 -0.71
CA MET A 125 9.88 3.35 -1.62
C MET A 125 10.24 3.80 -3.03
N ALA A 126 9.83 3.01 -4.01
CA ALA A 126 9.89 3.38 -5.42
C ALA A 126 8.49 3.25 -6.03
N VAL A 127 8.14 4.16 -6.93
CA VAL A 127 6.80 4.22 -7.51
C VAL A 127 6.90 4.13 -9.02
N PHE A 128 6.28 3.11 -9.61
CA PHE A 128 5.86 3.09 -11.00
C PHE A 128 4.39 3.47 -11.09
N ASP A 129 4.06 4.58 -11.75
CA ASP A 129 2.69 5.07 -11.84
C ASP A 129 2.36 5.63 -13.22
N GLY A 130 1.82 4.75 -14.07
CA GLY A 130 1.32 5.13 -15.39
C GLY A 130 -0.02 5.87 -15.37
N THR A 131 -0.66 5.98 -14.20
CA THR A 131 -1.98 6.64 -14.04
C THR A 131 -1.86 8.05 -13.49
N GLY A 132 -0.75 8.38 -12.83
CA GLY A 132 -0.52 9.63 -12.10
C GLY A 132 -1.20 9.70 -10.73
N ALA A 133 -1.87 8.63 -10.29
CA ALA A 133 -2.64 8.60 -9.05
C ALA A 133 -1.79 8.55 -7.77
N LEU A 134 -0.51 8.20 -7.86
CA LEU A 134 0.45 8.12 -6.75
C LEU A 134 1.40 9.31 -6.67
N ARG A 135 1.26 10.31 -7.54
CA ARG A 135 2.09 11.54 -7.51
C ARG A 135 2.07 12.30 -6.17
N ALA A 136 1.04 12.10 -5.36
CA ALA A 136 0.97 12.65 -4.01
C ALA A 136 2.08 12.10 -3.07
N LEU A 137 2.69 10.95 -3.40
CA LEU A 137 3.74 10.31 -2.62
C LEU A 137 5.11 10.95 -2.78
N SER A 138 5.40 11.64 -3.90
CA SER A 138 6.72 12.22 -4.22
C SER A 138 7.23 13.20 -3.15
N GLY A 139 6.35 13.69 -2.28
CA GLY A 139 6.69 14.50 -1.12
C GLY A 139 7.36 13.74 0.03
N LEU A 140 7.17 12.42 0.15
CA LEU A 140 7.68 11.66 1.30
C LEU A 140 9.21 11.54 1.25
N PRO A 141 9.93 11.65 2.38
CA PRO A 141 11.38 11.49 2.44
C PRO A 141 11.86 10.04 2.17
N HIS A 142 10.91 9.13 2.00
CA HIS A 142 11.10 7.72 1.70
C HIS A 142 11.10 7.41 0.20
N ILE A 143 10.63 8.32 -0.66
CA ILE A 143 10.64 8.07 -2.11
C ILE A 143 12.08 8.18 -2.63
N ALA A 144 12.67 7.05 -3.00
CA ALA A 144 14.00 6.97 -3.60
C ALA A 144 13.96 7.21 -5.11
N VAL A 145 12.93 6.68 -5.77
CA VAL A 145 12.75 6.75 -7.22
C VAL A 145 11.27 6.95 -7.53
N ASP A 146 10.99 7.89 -8.42
CA ASP A 146 9.66 8.21 -8.92
C ASP A 146 9.68 8.05 -10.44
N SER A 147 8.80 7.21 -11.00
CA SER A 147 8.81 6.83 -12.41
C SER A 147 8.14 7.84 -13.33
N VAL A 148 7.67 8.99 -12.84
CA VAL A 148 6.90 9.96 -13.65
C VAL A 148 7.60 10.29 -14.99
N ASP A 149 8.92 10.11 -15.06
CA ASP A 149 9.73 10.36 -16.26
C ASP A 149 10.40 9.11 -16.89
N LEU A 150 10.08 7.88 -16.45
CA LEU A 150 10.69 6.65 -16.97
C LEU A 150 9.70 5.80 -17.80
N THR A 151 10.15 5.22 -18.91
CA THR A 151 9.38 4.20 -19.63
C THR A 151 9.31 2.89 -18.85
N ALA A 152 8.33 2.03 -19.13
CA ALA A 152 8.22 0.70 -18.51
C ALA A 152 9.51 -0.13 -18.66
N GLU A 153 10.18 -0.07 -19.82
CA GLU A 153 11.44 -0.77 -20.08
C GLU A 153 12.61 -0.21 -19.26
N GLN A 154 12.71 1.12 -19.16
CA GLN A 154 13.73 1.77 -18.32
C GLN A 154 13.51 1.42 -16.85
N TRP A 155 12.25 1.40 -16.41
CA TRP A 155 11.88 1.01 -15.06
C TRP A 155 12.25 -0.44 -14.76
N ARG A 156 11.92 -1.37 -15.67
CA ARG A 156 12.33 -2.77 -15.54
C ARG A 156 13.84 -2.88 -15.41
N THR A 157 14.57 -2.23 -16.31
CA THR A 157 16.04 -2.29 -16.32
C THR A 157 16.61 -1.76 -14.99
N TRP A 158 16.04 -0.69 -14.45
CA TRP A 158 16.41 -0.17 -13.15
C TRP A 158 16.11 -1.17 -12.02
N LEU A 159 14.94 -1.82 -12.04
CA LEU A 159 14.53 -2.77 -11.01
C LEU A 159 15.41 -4.02 -11.02
N ASP A 160 15.70 -4.59 -12.19
CA ASP A 160 16.59 -5.74 -12.37
C ASP A 160 17.99 -5.43 -11.86
N ASN A 161 18.53 -4.26 -12.23
CA ASN A 161 19.84 -3.81 -11.76
C ASN A 161 19.84 -3.57 -10.25
N THR A 162 18.76 -3.05 -9.69
CA THR A 162 18.60 -2.84 -8.25
C THR A 162 18.70 -4.16 -7.49
N VAL A 163 17.98 -5.21 -7.93
CA VAL A 163 18.08 -6.55 -7.33
C VAL A 163 19.50 -7.10 -7.44
N LYS A 164 20.12 -7.01 -8.62
CA LYS A 164 21.48 -7.51 -8.87
C LYS A 164 22.54 -6.83 -8.00
N VAL A 165 22.54 -5.49 -7.95
CA VAL A 165 23.51 -4.70 -7.17
C VAL A 165 23.36 -4.97 -5.68
N ARG A 166 22.11 -5.05 -5.18
CA ARG A 166 21.83 -5.35 -3.77
C ARG A 166 22.28 -6.76 -3.42
N GLY A 167 22.00 -7.76 -4.27
CA GLY A 167 22.51 -9.12 -4.09
C GLY A 167 24.03 -9.19 -4.03
N ALA A 168 24.73 -8.50 -4.94
CA ALA A 168 26.18 -8.40 -4.92
C ALA A 168 26.72 -7.74 -3.64
N HIS A 169 26.05 -6.71 -3.12
CA HIS A 169 26.40 -6.08 -1.84
C HIS A 169 26.27 -7.06 -0.67
N LEU A 170 25.17 -7.80 -0.59
CA LEU A 170 24.96 -8.81 0.46
C LEU A 170 26.05 -9.91 0.42
N ASN A 171 26.41 -10.36 -0.78
CA ASN A 171 27.45 -11.39 -0.96
C ASN A 171 28.82 -10.95 -0.41
N ARG A 172 29.13 -9.66 -0.37
CA ARG A 172 30.38 -9.14 0.23
C ARG A 172 30.47 -9.38 1.74
N PHE A 173 29.34 -9.64 2.40
CA PHE A 173 29.25 -10.00 3.81
C PHE A 173 29.02 -11.50 4.02
N GLY A 174 29.15 -12.32 2.97
CA GLY A 174 28.88 -13.76 3.03
C GLY A 174 27.39 -14.10 3.20
N VAL A 175 26.50 -13.15 2.92
CA VAL A 175 25.04 -13.35 2.95
C VAL A 175 24.54 -13.51 1.52
N THR A 176 23.97 -14.66 1.19
CA THR A 176 23.49 -14.95 -0.17
C THR A 176 21.97 -15.03 -0.18
N ALA A 177 21.32 -14.09 -0.87
CA ALA A 177 19.87 -14.05 -1.03
C ALA A 177 19.07 -14.19 0.28
N ASP A 178 19.62 -13.72 1.40
CA ASP A 178 18.97 -13.77 2.72
C ASP A 178 18.98 -12.38 3.34
N TRP A 179 17.92 -11.62 3.03
CA TRP A 179 17.76 -10.28 3.54
C TRP A 179 17.67 -10.25 5.08
N VAL A 180 17.06 -11.26 5.69
CA VAL A 180 16.91 -11.32 7.15
C VAL A 180 18.27 -11.53 7.83
N ALA A 181 19.14 -12.38 7.27
CA ALA A 181 20.52 -12.50 7.71
C ALA A 181 21.30 -11.18 7.55
N TYR A 182 21.11 -10.46 6.45
CA TYR A 182 21.71 -9.13 6.28
C TYR A 182 21.25 -8.15 7.37
N ARG A 183 19.94 -8.12 7.69
CA ARG A 183 19.39 -7.31 8.80
C ARG A 183 19.85 -7.76 10.19
N ARG A 184 20.51 -8.93 10.31
CA ARG A 184 21.11 -9.42 11.56
C ARG A 184 22.53 -8.95 11.79
N LEU A 185 23.25 -8.47 10.76
CA LEU A 185 24.58 -7.88 10.86
C LEU A 185 24.64 -6.69 11.82
N ALA A 186 25.83 -6.23 12.17
CA ALA A 186 25.99 -5.01 12.96
C ALA A 186 25.34 -3.80 12.25
N PRO A 187 24.65 -2.89 12.96
CA PRO A 187 23.95 -1.76 12.34
C PRO A 187 24.80 -0.93 11.37
N ALA A 188 26.08 -0.72 11.68
CA ALA A 188 27.02 0.00 10.82
C ALA A 188 27.26 -0.65 9.44
N LEU A 189 26.95 -1.94 9.28
CA LEU A 189 27.07 -2.68 8.01
C LEU A 189 25.77 -2.71 7.20
N GLN A 190 24.64 -2.33 7.82
CA GLN A 190 23.31 -2.37 7.21
C GLN A 190 23.05 -1.13 6.36
N LEU A 191 23.93 -0.88 5.37
CA LEU A 191 23.93 0.34 4.55
C LEU A 191 22.76 0.44 3.56
N LEU A 192 22.00 -0.64 3.39
CA LEU A 192 20.91 -0.70 2.42
C LEU A 192 19.57 -0.66 3.17
N PRO A 193 18.68 0.28 2.84
CA PRO A 193 17.29 0.23 3.30
C PRO A 193 16.53 -0.89 2.58
N GLU A 194 15.49 -1.44 3.20
CA GLU A 194 14.44 -2.22 2.51
C GLU A 194 13.81 -1.36 1.43
N LEU A 195 13.43 -1.96 0.31
CA LEU A 195 12.80 -1.26 -0.81
C LEU A 195 11.41 -1.83 -1.07
N VAL A 196 10.37 -1.00 -0.95
CA VAL A 196 9.01 -1.34 -1.36
C VAL A 196 8.69 -0.65 -2.68
N VAL A 197 8.36 -1.43 -3.70
CA VAL A 197 8.07 -0.95 -5.05
C VAL A 197 6.56 -0.99 -5.28
N PHE A 198 5.94 0.17 -5.45
CA PHE A 198 4.55 0.31 -5.85
C PHE A 198 4.47 0.36 -7.37
N ILE A 199 3.60 -0.46 -7.98
CA ILE A 199 3.42 -0.49 -9.43
C ILE A 199 1.94 -0.34 -9.75
N VAL A 200 1.60 0.71 -10.50
CA VAL A 200 0.27 0.97 -11.04
C VAL A 200 0.43 1.21 -12.54
N PRO A 201 0.26 0.18 -13.39
CA PRO A 201 0.35 0.33 -14.83
C PRO A 201 -0.75 1.25 -15.36
N GLY A 202 -0.42 2.12 -16.31
CA GLY A 202 -1.38 2.84 -17.13
C GLY A 202 -1.93 1.97 -18.25
N ALA A 203 -2.96 2.45 -18.95
CA ALA A 203 -3.65 1.70 -20.00
C ALA A 203 -2.75 1.28 -21.18
N ASN A 204 -1.61 1.94 -21.37
CA ASN A 204 -0.67 1.66 -22.46
C ASN A 204 0.66 1.08 -21.94
N ASP A 205 0.79 0.81 -20.64
CA ASP A 205 2.01 0.24 -20.08
C ASP A 205 1.96 -1.27 -20.19
N ASP A 206 2.90 -1.84 -20.95
CA ASP A 206 3.06 -3.29 -21.09
C ASP A 206 3.84 -3.85 -19.87
N ILE A 207 3.16 -3.92 -18.72
CA ILE A 207 3.67 -4.51 -17.48
C ILE A 207 2.99 -5.84 -17.25
N ASP A 208 3.70 -6.92 -17.55
CA ASP A 208 3.30 -8.29 -17.30
C ASP A 208 4.18 -8.99 -16.25
N ALA A 209 3.89 -10.26 -15.97
CA ALA A 209 4.62 -11.06 -15.00
C ALA A 209 6.03 -11.40 -15.48
N GLN A 210 6.30 -11.38 -16.78
CA GLN A 210 7.65 -11.55 -17.31
C GLN A 210 8.50 -10.32 -17.03
N LEU A 211 7.92 -9.12 -17.16
CA LEU A 211 8.60 -7.85 -16.89
C LEU A 211 9.10 -7.77 -15.45
N ILE A 212 8.37 -8.35 -14.50
CA ILE A 212 8.73 -8.36 -13.08
C ILE A 212 9.14 -9.74 -12.55
N GLY A 213 9.31 -10.74 -13.41
CA GLY A 213 9.52 -12.13 -12.98
C GLY A 213 10.79 -12.34 -12.15
N ASP A 214 11.87 -11.67 -12.55
CA ASP A 214 13.15 -11.71 -11.83
C ASP A 214 13.04 -11.11 -10.43
N VAL A 215 12.32 -9.99 -10.26
CA VAL A 215 12.10 -9.38 -8.95
C VAL A 215 11.14 -10.21 -8.10
N LEU A 216 10.10 -10.81 -8.68
CA LEU A 216 9.19 -11.70 -7.95
C LEU A 216 9.90 -12.96 -7.44
N THR A 217 10.93 -13.41 -8.16
CA THR A 217 11.72 -14.60 -7.79
C THR A 217 12.82 -14.25 -6.80
N ASN A 218 13.61 -13.22 -7.08
CA ASN A 218 14.87 -12.95 -6.38
C ASN A 218 14.85 -11.68 -5.52
N GLY A 219 13.83 -10.83 -5.64
CA GLY A 219 13.75 -9.54 -4.97
C GLY A 219 13.76 -9.66 -3.45
N HIS A 220 13.05 -10.64 -2.90
CA HIS A 220 12.98 -10.90 -1.46
C HIS A 220 14.36 -11.08 -0.81
N GLY A 221 15.24 -11.87 -1.43
CA GLY A 221 16.60 -12.12 -0.94
C GLY A 221 17.50 -10.88 -0.99
N ALA A 222 17.13 -9.88 -1.79
CA ALA A 222 17.77 -8.58 -1.88
C ALA A 222 17.06 -7.48 -1.06
N GLY A 223 16.00 -7.81 -0.31
CA GLY A 223 15.19 -6.85 0.45
C GLY A 223 14.36 -5.91 -0.44
N VAL A 224 13.89 -6.43 -1.57
CA VAL A 224 12.99 -5.73 -2.49
C VAL A 224 11.62 -6.41 -2.44
N HIS A 225 10.59 -5.61 -2.16
CA HIS A 225 9.19 -6.02 -2.03
C HIS A 225 8.38 -5.33 -3.12
N VAL A 226 7.34 -5.98 -3.64
CA VAL A 226 6.53 -5.44 -4.75
C VAL A 226 5.06 -5.43 -4.36
N ILE A 227 4.40 -4.29 -4.57
CA ILE A 227 2.95 -4.16 -4.49
C ILE A 227 2.48 -3.73 -5.88
N LEU A 228 1.97 -4.68 -6.66
CA LEU A 228 1.41 -4.44 -7.99
C LEU A 228 -0.09 -4.24 -7.86
N CYS A 229 -0.62 -3.19 -8.49
CA CYS A 229 -2.05 -2.96 -8.62
C CYS A 229 -2.43 -2.93 -10.09
N SER A 230 -3.33 -3.81 -10.53
CA SER A 230 -3.75 -3.86 -11.93
C SER A 230 -5.17 -4.40 -12.08
N PRO A 231 -5.95 -3.88 -13.06
CA PRO A 231 -7.31 -4.34 -13.28
C PRO A 231 -7.46 -5.62 -14.11
N GLU A 232 -6.38 -6.14 -14.70
CA GLU A 232 -6.48 -7.13 -15.80
C GLU A 232 -6.13 -8.57 -15.41
N TRP A 233 -5.79 -8.83 -14.14
CA TRP A 233 -5.26 -10.12 -13.71
C TRP A 233 -6.34 -11.09 -13.25
N HIS A 234 -6.88 -11.83 -14.21
CA HIS A 234 -7.88 -12.89 -13.99
C HIS A 234 -7.24 -14.18 -13.44
N SER A 235 -5.93 -14.38 -13.63
CA SER A 235 -5.14 -15.46 -13.04
C SER A 235 -3.85 -14.91 -12.44
N ARG A 236 -3.57 -15.28 -11.18
CA ARG A 236 -2.39 -14.80 -10.45
C ARG A 236 -1.10 -15.44 -10.98
N PRO A 237 -0.05 -14.67 -11.30
CA PRO A 237 1.27 -15.21 -11.62
C PRO A 237 1.92 -15.97 -10.48
N ASP A 238 2.77 -16.92 -10.84
CA ASP A 238 3.75 -17.46 -9.91
C ASP A 238 4.68 -16.35 -9.41
N GLY A 239 4.92 -16.32 -8.09
CA GLY A 239 5.79 -15.33 -7.43
C GLY A 239 5.05 -14.38 -6.47
N PHE A 240 3.79 -14.06 -6.73
CA PHE A 240 2.96 -13.34 -5.76
C PHE A 240 2.55 -14.26 -4.60
N ARG A 241 2.81 -13.81 -3.36
CA ARG A 241 2.61 -14.61 -2.15
C ARG A 241 1.36 -14.23 -1.38
N ALA A 242 0.85 -13.02 -1.58
CA ALA A 242 -0.49 -12.61 -1.18
C ALA A 242 -1.20 -11.94 -2.35
N THR A 243 -2.52 -12.07 -2.39
CA THR A 243 -3.36 -11.39 -3.37
C THR A 243 -4.48 -10.71 -2.63
N LEU A 244 -4.62 -9.42 -2.85
CA LEU A 244 -5.73 -8.62 -2.35
C LEU A 244 -6.64 -8.32 -3.55
N ASN A 245 -7.83 -8.89 -3.55
CA ASN A 245 -8.84 -8.54 -4.53
C ASN A 245 -9.62 -7.33 -4.00
N MET A 246 -9.45 -6.16 -4.60
CA MET A 246 -10.14 -4.94 -4.20
C MET A 246 -11.35 -4.66 -5.07
N PHE A 247 -12.52 -4.67 -4.44
CA PHE A 247 -13.76 -4.24 -5.07
C PHE A 247 -14.32 -3.03 -4.34
N THR A 248 -14.38 -1.87 -4.97
CA THR A 248 -15.02 -0.70 -4.36
C THR A 248 -16.41 -0.52 -4.97
N PRO A 249 -17.47 -1.15 -4.41
CA PRO A 249 -18.81 -1.02 -4.97
C PRO A 249 -19.23 0.45 -5.04
N GLN A 250 -19.70 0.86 -6.22
CA GLN A 250 -20.21 2.22 -6.45
C GLN A 250 -21.68 2.34 -6.06
N THR A 251 -22.38 1.21 -5.93
CA THR A 251 -23.77 1.13 -5.46
C THR A 251 -23.96 0.02 -4.43
N PRO A 252 -24.98 0.10 -3.56
CA PRO A 252 -25.34 -0.97 -2.63
C PRO A 252 -25.62 -2.32 -3.33
N GLU A 253 -26.22 -2.29 -4.52
CA GLU A 253 -26.54 -3.50 -5.30
C GLU A 253 -25.27 -4.19 -5.79
N GLN A 254 -24.29 -3.43 -6.28
CA GLN A 254 -22.98 -3.97 -6.66
C GLN A 254 -22.26 -4.60 -5.46
N ALA A 255 -22.40 -3.99 -4.26
CA ALA A 255 -21.84 -4.54 -3.04
C ALA A 255 -22.48 -5.90 -2.72
N ALA A 256 -23.81 -5.98 -2.75
CA ALA A 256 -24.56 -7.21 -2.47
C ALA A 256 -24.21 -8.34 -3.45
N GLU A 257 -24.20 -8.08 -4.76
CA GLU A 257 -23.84 -9.07 -5.77
C GLU A 257 -22.41 -9.63 -5.57
N PHE A 258 -21.47 -8.75 -5.23
CA PHE A 258 -20.08 -9.14 -4.94
C PHE A 258 -19.96 -9.98 -3.66
N PHE A 259 -20.63 -9.57 -2.58
CA PHE A 259 -20.65 -10.39 -1.36
C PHE A 259 -21.29 -11.74 -1.63
N ASP A 260 -22.40 -11.82 -2.37
CA ASP A 260 -23.04 -13.07 -2.73
C ASP A 260 -22.13 -13.99 -3.55
N GLN A 261 -21.37 -13.43 -4.50
CA GLN A 261 -20.38 -14.18 -5.26
C GLN A 261 -19.29 -14.76 -4.35
N LEU A 262 -18.74 -13.93 -3.47
CA LEU A 262 -17.69 -14.37 -2.56
C LEU A 262 -18.17 -15.44 -1.56
N HIS A 263 -19.37 -15.31 -1.02
CA HIS A 263 -19.95 -16.33 -0.14
C HIS A 263 -20.09 -17.69 -0.86
N ARG A 264 -20.30 -17.68 -2.20
CA ARG A 264 -20.30 -18.91 -3.01
C ARG A 264 -18.90 -19.46 -3.25
N GLU A 265 -17.92 -18.60 -3.52
CA GLU A 265 -16.56 -19.00 -3.87
C GLU A 265 -15.70 -19.38 -2.66
N ALA A 266 -15.98 -18.80 -1.49
CA ALA A 266 -15.23 -19.02 -0.25
C ALA A 266 -16.20 -19.15 0.95
N PRO A 267 -16.94 -20.27 1.05
CA PRO A 267 -18.01 -20.43 2.05
C PRO A 267 -17.53 -20.42 3.50
N ASP A 268 -16.26 -20.73 3.75
CA ASP A 268 -15.66 -20.72 5.09
C ASP A 268 -15.01 -19.37 5.46
N ALA A 269 -15.04 -18.40 4.55
CA ALA A 269 -14.40 -17.11 4.78
C ALA A 269 -15.24 -16.22 5.72
N ILE A 270 -14.56 -15.42 6.55
CA ILE A 270 -15.22 -14.49 7.46
C ILE A 270 -15.59 -13.21 6.69
N PHE A 271 -16.83 -13.12 6.24
CA PHE A 271 -17.32 -11.88 5.64
C PHE A 271 -17.59 -10.84 6.71
N VAL A 272 -16.99 -9.66 6.55
CA VAL A 272 -17.08 -8.57 7.50
C VAL A 272 -18.00 -7.51 6.88
N GLY A 273 -19.15 -7.17 7.49
CA GLY A 273 -20.04 -6.11 6.96
C GLY A 273 -21.10 -6.57 5.94
N ALA A 274 -21.80 -7.67 6.21
CA ALA A 274 -23.04 -7.96 5.52
C ALA A 274 -24.06 -6.82 5.76
N GLU A 275 -24.47 -6.19 4.67
CA GLU A 275 -25.70 -5.42 4.41
C GLU A 275 -26.29 -4.52 5.52
N ARG A 276 -26.24 -3.18 5.32
CA ARG A 276 -27.41 -2.25 5.20
C ARG A 276 -27.19 -0.79 5.63
N ASP A 277 -26.14 -0.44 6.38
CA ASP A 277 -26.24 0.79 7.20
C ASP A 277 -25.26 1.96 6.93
N LEU A 278 -24.65 2.09 5.74
CA LEU A 278 -23.85 3.31 5.45
C LEU A 278 -24.16 3.95 4.09
N PRO A 279 -25.14 4.87 4.02
CA PRO A 279 -25.37 5.71 2.86
C PRO A 279 -24.17 6.65 2.61
N GLY A 280 -23.67 6.70 1.37
CA GLY A 280 -22.84 7.81 0.88
C GLY A 280 -21.33 7.73 1.14
N THR A 281 -20.79 6.65 1.71
CA THR A 281 -19.34 6.44 1.81
C THR A 281 -18.85 5.60 0.63
N PRO A 282 -17.76 5.96 -0.09
CA PRO A 282 -17.10 5.03 -1.00
C PRO A 282 -16.65 3.81 -0.20
N VAL A 283 -17.37 2.71 -0.31
CA VAL A 283 -16.98 1.47 0.36
C VAL A 283 -15.90 0.85 -0.52
N GLY A 284 -14.66 0.87 -0.07
CA GLY A 284 -13.60 0.14 -0.74
C GLY A 284 -13.48 -1.29 -0.21
N SER A 285 -14.47 -2.14 -0.47
CA SER A 285 -14.53 -3.52 0.01
C SER A 285 -13.44 -4.43 -0.58
N GLY A 286 -12.33 -4.59 0.13
CA GLY A 286 -11.32 -5.60 -0.23
C GLY A 286 -11.75 -7.01 0.18
N VAL A 287 -11.22 -8.03 -0.50
CA VAL A 287 -11.08 -9.40 0.00
C VAL A 287 -9.61 -9.76 -0.08
N LEU A 288 -9.08 -10.19 1.04
CA LEU A 288 -7.69 -10.59 1.14
C LEU A 288 -7.56 -12.10 1.02
N HIS A 289 -6.78 -12.55 0.04
CA HIS A 289 -6.43 -13.95 -0.13
C HIS A 289 -4.97 -14.14 0.29
N VAL A 290 -4.77 -14.70 1.49
CA VAL A 290 -3.45 -15.09 1.99
C VAL A 290 -3.34 -16.60 1.93
N ARG A 291 -2.61 -17.15 0.96
CA ARG A 291 -2.30 -18.59 1.01
C ARG A 291 -1.54 -18.87 2.31
N ASN A 292 -1.94 -19.83 3.13
CA ASN A 292 -1.11 -20.28 4.26
C ASN A 292 -0.36 -21.56 3.86
N ARG A 293 0.59 -22.02 4.68
CA ARG A 293 1.17 -23.37 4.52
C ARG A 293 0.94 -24.08 5.84
N SER A 294 0.12 -25.12 5.86
CA SER A 294 0.01 -25.99 7.04
C SER A 294 0.65 -27.36 6.77
N ASN A 295 1.37 -27.81 7.80
CA ASN A 295 1.93 -29.12 8.13
C ASN A 295 1.97 -30.24 7.07
N GLY A 296 3.16 -30.80 6.86
CA GLY A 296 3.30 -32.21 6.47
C GLY A 296 3.51 -32.52 4.99
N GLY A 297 4.16 -31.64 4.24
CA GLY A 297 4.74 -32.00 2.94
C GLY A 297 3.77 -32.06 1.75
N ASN A 298 2.47 -31.87 1.97
CA ASN A 298 1.52 -31.61 0.90
C ASN A 298 1.24 -30.10 0.79
N ILE A 299 1.21 -29.61 -0.45
CA ILE A 299 0.88 -28.20 -0.74
C ILE A 299 -0.65 -28.09 -0.73
N ASP A 300 -1.23 -27.81 0.43
CA ASP A 300 -2.62 -27.35 0.47
C ASP A 300 -2.69 -25.91 -0.04
N TYR A 301 -3.61 -25.69 -0.97
CA TYR A 301 -4.11 -24.37 -1.28
C TYR A 301 -5.11 -23.99 -0.17
N ASP A 302 -5.18 -22.69 0.14
CA ASP A 302 -6.40 -22.05 0.65
C ASP A 302 -6.68 -22.04 2.17
N ASP A 303 -6.01 -21.12 2.89
CA ASP A 303 -6.69 -20.39 3.97
C ASP A 303 -7.20 -19.08 3.36
N TYR A 304 -8.51 -18.99 3.09
CA TYR A 304 -9.14 -17.75 2.64
C TYR A 304 -9.51 -16.91 3.86
N VAL A 305 -8.69 -15.90 4.19
CA VAL A 305 -9.10 -14.91 5.19
C VAL A 305 -9.70 -13.69 4.49
N ALA A 306 -10.95 -13.83 4.04
CA ALA A 306 -11.69 -12.67 3.55
C ALA A 306 -11.76 -11.64 4.69
N HIS A 307 -11.29 -10.43 4.42
CA HIS A 307 -11.48 -9.29 5.29
C HIS A 307 -12.11 -8.21 4.43
N ASN A 308 -13.33 -7.79 4.75
CA ASN A 308 -13.86 -6.58 4.17
C ASN A 308 -13.07 -5.40 4.74
N LEU A 309 -12.25 -4.80 3.88
CA LEU A 309 -11.50 -3.61 4.21
C LEU A 309 -12.37 -2.40 3.90
N ARG A 310 -12.24 -1.36 4.71
CA ARG A 310 -12.59 -0.01 4.26
C ARG A 310 -11.32 0.62 3.69
N ALA A 311 -11.24 0.78 2.36
CA ALA A 311 -10.24 1.66 1.78
C ALA A 311 -10.53 3.09 2.29
N ASN A 312 -9.75 3.51 3.27
CA ASN A 312 -9.94 4.80 3.91
C ASN A 312 -9.25 5.88 3.07
N PRO A 313 -9.86 7.07 2.92
CA PRO A 313 -9.16 8.19 2.30
C PRO A 313 -7.85 8.43 3.06
N THR A 314 -6.75 8.48 2.32
CA THR A 314 -5.43 8.70 2.92
C THR A 314 -5.40 10.09 3.53
N PRO A 315 -4.90 10.27 4.77
CA PRO A 315 -4.64 11.59 5.34
C PRO A 315 -3.74 12.41 4.42
N SER A 316 -3.71 13.75 4.58
CA SER A 316 -2.93 14.60 3.66
C SER A 316 -1.46 14.19 3.57
N LEU A 317 -1.08 13.54 2.46
CA LEU A 317 0.29 13.09 2.20
C LEU A 317 1.28 14.26 2.15
N THR A 318 0.84 15.42 1.66
CA THR A 318 1.62 16.66 1.66
C THR A 318 1.95 17.11 3.08
N GLU A 319 0.98 17.04 4.00
CA GLU A 319 1.19 17.41 5.40
C GLU A 319 2.11 16.40 6.11
N LEU A 320 1.91 15.10 5.85
CA LEU A 320 2.79 14.04 6.34
C LEU A 320 4.23 14.26 5.87
N ALA A 321 4.43 14.44 4.56
CA ALA A 321 5.71 14.73 3.94
C ALA A 321 6.42 15.92 4.59
N ARG A 322 5.70 17.04 4.76
CA ARG A 322 6.21 18.25 5.41
C ARG A 322 6.67 17.96 6.84
N ARG A 323 5.88 17.22 7.61
CA ARG A 323 6.21 16.88 9.00
C ARG A 323 7.43 15.97 9.09
N LEU A 324 7.48 14.89 8.31
CA LEU A 324 8.59 13.93 8.34
C LEU A 324 9.92 14.56 7.89
N ARG A 325 9.90 15.44 6.87
CA ARG A 325 11.09 16.18 6.44
C ARG A 325 11.61 17.15 7.51
N LYS A 326 10.71 17.82 8.23
CA LYS A 326 11.09 18.74 9.30
C LYS A 326 11.81 18.02 10.44
N VAL A 327 11.32 16.84 10.82
CA VAL A 327 11.94 16.02 11.87
C VAL A 327 13.33 15.55 11.46
N LYS A 328 13.52 15.14 10.19
CA LYS A 328 14.84 14.71 9.69
C LYS A 328 15.88 15.84 9.60
N ALA A 329 15.43 17.10 9.48
CA ALA A 329 16.30 18.25 9.33
C ALA A 329 16.73 18.90 10.66
N GLY A 330 16.06 18.55 11.76
CA GLY A 330 16.37 19.01 13.12
C GLY A 330 17.20 18.00 13.88
#